data_AF-A0A7C2KI93-F1
#
_entry.id   AF-A0A7C2KI93-F1
#
_cell.length_a   1.000
_cell.length_b   1.000
_cell.length_c   1.000
_cell.angle_alpha   90.00
_cell.angle_beta   90.00
_cell.angle_gamma   90.00
#
_symmetry.space_group_name_H-M   'P 1'
#
loop_
_entity.id
_entity.type
_entity.pdbx_description
1 polymer ?
#
loop_
_entity_poly.entity_id
_entity_poly.type
_entity_poly.pdbx_seq_one_letter_code
_entity_poly.pdbx_strand_id
1 'polypeptide(L)'
;KELRESVLPLRLNLILSWLVRRMISLLALTLTAQILIGPLLVYHFGGYSLISIVSNIFIVVLAQGAVALALFIALVSFSNYLIDIYSASLVAILKSLIGLSDYLSHLPFAYIDFGEMGEWIFWIYYPLLLAVLHFKGILSWLGHEIMIYQKGLS
;
A
#
# COMPACT_ATOMS: atom_id res chain seq x y z
N LYS A 1 35.55 -7.33 -20.23
CA LYS A 1 34.79 -6.10 -20.54
C LYS A 1 33.44 -6.45 -21.17
N GLU A 2 33.39 -7.36 -22.16
CA GLU A 2 32.15 -7.86 -22.79
C GLU A 2 31.15 -8.54 -21.83
N LEU A 3 31.62 -9.31 -20.84
CA LEU A 3 30.74 -9.92 -19.82
C LEU A 3 30.04 -8.91 -18.89
N ARG A 4 30.47 -7.63 -18.88
CA ARG A 4 29.85 -6.59 -18.02
C ARG A 4 28.68 -5.89 -18.72
N GLU A 5 28.69 -5.88 -20.05
CA GLU A 5 27.69 -5.19 -20.87
C GLU A 5 26.43 -6.02 -21.10
N SER A 6 26.52 -7.36 -21.05
CA SER A 6 25.35 -8.25 -21.14
C SER A 6 24.58 -8.42 -19.82
N VAL A 7 25.23 -8.17 -18.68
CA VAL A 7 24.64 -8.38 -17.34
C VAL A 7 23.88 -7.15 -16.83
N LEU A 8 24.27 -5.95 -17.26
CA LEU A 8 23.60 -4.70 -16.91
C LEU A 8 22.11 -4.66 -17.33
N PRO A 9 21.74 -4.98 -18.60
CA PRO A 9 20.34 -4.96 -19.03
C PRO A 9 19.52 -6.05 -18.34
N LEU A 10 20.13 -7.21 -18.02
CA LEU A 10 19.46 -8.30 -17.31
C LEU A 10 19.08 -7.93 -15.88
N ARG A 11 20.01 -7.27 -15.14
CA ARG A 11 19.76 -6.81 -13.76
C ARG A 11 18.73 -5.69 -13.71
N LEU A 12 18.75 -4.78 -14.68
CA LEU A 12 17.77 -3.69 -14.76
C LEU A 12 16.34 -4.24 -14.97
N ASN A 13 16.21 -5.24 -15.84
CA ASN A 13 14.92 -5.87 -16.14
C ASN A 13 14.35 -6.62 -14.91
N LEU A 14 15.22 -7.28 -14.15
CA LEU A 14 14.84 -7.93 -12.89
C LEU A 14 14.34 -6.91 -11.84
N ILE A 15 15.08 -5.83 -11.62
CA ILE A 15 14.69 -4.77 -10.68
C ILE A 15 13.37 -4.12 -11.09
N LEU A 16 13.19 -3.82 -12.38
CA LEU A 16 11.96 -3.24 -12.90
C LEU A 16 10.77 -4.21 -12.73
N SER A 17 10.95 -5.49 -13.04
CA SER A 17 9.91 -6.51 -12.88
C SER A 17 9.50 -6.69 -11.41
N TRP A 18 10.46 -6.64 -10.49
CA TRP A 18 10.21 -6.68 -9.05
C TRP A 18 9.43 -5.45 -8.59
N LEU A 19 9.83 -4.26 -9.03
CA LEU A 19 9.17 -3.00 -8.69
C LEU A 19 7.71 -2.98 -9.18
N VAL A 20 7.48 -3.37 -10.44
CA VAL A 20 6.14 -3.46 -11.02
C VAL A 20 5.26 -4.44 -10.25
N ARG A 21 5.76 -5.64 -9.93
CA ARG A 21 5.03 -6.61 -9.11
C ARG A 21 4.68 -6.05 -7.73
N ARG A 22 5.61 -5.31 -7.11
CA ARG A 22 5.38 -4.65 -5.82
C ARG A 22 4.31 -3.58 -5.91
N MET A 23 4.33 -2.74 -6.95
CA MET A 23 3.31 -1.72 -7.19
C MET A 23 1.93 -2.33 -7.39
N ILE A 24 1.83 -3.40 -8.19
CA ILE A 24 0.57 -4.14 -8.41
C ILE A 24 0.05 -4.75 -7.10
N SER A 25 0.94 -5.32 -6.28
CA SER A 25 0.56 -5.88 -4.98
C SER A 25 0.05 -4.80 -4.02
N LEU A 26 0.69 -3.63 -3.97
CA LEU A 26 0.25 -2.50 -3.15
C LEU A 26 -1.08 -1.91 -3.64
N LEU A 27 -1.27 -1.83 -4.96
CA LEU A 27 -2.54 -1.47 -5.58
C LEU A 27 -3.64 -2.45 -5.16
N ALA A 28 -3.42 -3.75 -5.33
CA ALA A 28 -4.39 -4.78 -4.99
C ALA A 28 -4.74 -4.75 -3.49
N LEU A 29 -3.74 -4.60 -2.61
CA LEU A 29 -3.95 -4.48 -1.18
C LEU A 29 -4.75 -3.22 -0.82
N THR A 30 -4.35 -2.08 -1.38
CA THR A 30 -5.01 -0.79 -1.12
C THR A 30 -6.47 -0.86 -1.59
N LEU A 31 -6.73 -1.36 -2.79
CA LEU A 31 -8.08 -1.56 -3.33
C LEU A 31 -8.90 -2.53 -2.49
N THR A 32 -8.31 -3.64 -2.05
CA THR A 32 -9.00 -4.62 -1.20
C THR A 32 -9.38 -4.01 0.13
N ALA A 33 -8.47 -3.31 0.79
CA ALA A 33 -8.74 -2.59 2.02
C ALA A 33 -9.89 -1.61 1.79
N GLN A 34 -9.78 -0.79 0.76
CA GLN A 34 -10.76 0.20 0.38
C GLN A 34 -12.16 -0.34 0.07
N ILE A 35 -12.26 -1.50 -0.57
CA ILE A 35 -13.54 -2.21 -0.74
C ILE A 35 -14.07 -2.67 0.62
N LEU A 36 -13.22 -3.24 1.47
CA LEU A 36 -13.64 -3.78 2.77
C LEU A 36 -14.11 -2.69 3.75
N ILE A 37 -13.40 -1.56 3.80
CA ILE A 37 -13.69 -0.43 4.70
C ILE A 37 -14.49 0.68 4.04
N GLY A 38 -14.82 0.56 2.75
CA GLY A 38 -15.51 1.60 1.99
C GLY A 38 -16.81 2.09 2.62
N PRO A 39 -17.73 1.20 3.04
CA PRO A 39 -18.95 1.59 3.72
C PRO A 39 -18.68 2.36 5.03
N LEU A 40 -17.65 1.96 5.77
CA LEU A 40 -17.27 2.64 7.01
C LEU A 40 -16.73 4.05 6.74
N LEU A 41 -15.92 4.21 5.69
CA LEU A 41 -15.42 5.51 5.26
C LEU A 41 -16.57 6.43 4.85
N VAL A 42 -17.51 5.92 4.05
CA VAL A 42 -18.67 6.70 3.60
C VAL A 42 -19.61 7.03 4.77
N TYR A 43 -19.85 6.09 5.68
CA TYR A 43 -20.69 6.32 6.87
C TYR A 43 -20.09 7.38 7.81
N HIS A 44 -18.78 7.32 8.06
CA HIS A 44 -18.14 8.20 9.05
C HIS A 44 -17.72 9.55 8.48
N PHE A 45 -17.23 9.59 7.24
CA PHE A 45 -16.71 10.79 6.60
C PHE A 45 -17.66 11.40 5.55
N GLY A 46 -18.80 10.76 5.28
CA GLY A 46 -19.76 11.19 4.26
C GLY A 46 -19.25 11.07 2.83
N GLY A 47 -18.06 10.51 2.61
CA GLY A 47 -17.40 10.55 1.32
C GLY A 47 -16.26 9.55 1.16
N TYR A 48 -15.77 9.45 -0.06
CA TYR A 48 -14.74 8.50 -0.46
C TYR A 48 -13.58 9.19 -1.16
N SER A 49 -12.36 8.99 -0.65
CA SER A 49 -11.16 9.61 -1.23
C SER A 49 -10.52 8.72 -2.29
N LEU A 50 -10.69 9.09 -3.57
CA LEU A 50 -10.00 8.46 -4.70
C LEU A 50 -8.49 8.78 -4.70
N ILE A 51 -8.11 9.95 -4.20
CA ILE A 51 -6.68 10.31 -4.07
C ILE A 51 -5.99 9.35 -3.09
N SER A 52 -6.70 8.83 -2.08
CA SER A 52 -6.10 7.92 -1.10
C SER A 52 -5.55 6.64 -1.73
N ILE A 53 -6.11 6.16 -2.85
CA ILE A 53 -5.60 4.96 -3.54
C ILE A 53 -4.18 5.23 -4.04
N VAL A 54 -4.03 6.34 -4.77
CA VAL A 54 -2.77 6.75 -5.39
C VAL A 54 -1.77 7.16 -4.32
N SER A 55 -2.24 7.92 -3.34
CA SER A 55 -1.44 8.39 -2.21
C SER A 55 -0.85 7.24 -1.42
N ASN A 56 -1.64 6.23 -1.07
CA ASN A 56 -1.16 5.08 -0.29
C ASN A 56 -0.02 4.32 -0.99
N ILE A 57 -0.02 4.23 -2.32
CA ILE A 57 1.05 3.55 -3.05
C ILE A 57 2.39 4.26 -2.83
N PHE A 58 2.41 5.59 -2.97
CA PHE A 58 3.65 6.37 -2.84
C PHE A 58 4.04 6.56 -1.38
N ILE A 59 3.07 6.90 -0.51
CA ILE A 59 3.29 7.11 0.92
C ILE A 59 3.81 5.84 1.56
N VAL A 60 3.21 4.67 1.30
CA VAL A 60 3.64 3.40 1.92
C VAL A 60 5.06 3.04 1.52
N VAL A 61 5.44 3.24 0.25
CA VAL A 61 6.81 2.97 -0.22
C VAL A 61 7.81 3.93 0.44
N LEU A 62 7.52 5.23 0.45
CA LEU A 62 8.38 6.24 1.06
C LEU A 62 8.49 6.05 2.58
N ALA A 63 7.40 5.72 3.26
CA ALA A 63 7.37 5.47 4.70
C ALA A 63 8.18 4.21 5.07
N GLN A 64 8.06 3.12 4.30
CA GLN A 64 8.91 1.93 4.50
C GLN A 64 10.40 2.27 4.33
N GLY A 65 10.73 3.08 3.32
CA GLY A 65 12.10 3.59 3.11
C GLY A 65 12.59 4.44 4.29
N ALA A 66 11.76 5.36 4.78
CA ALA A 66 12.07 6.20 5.92
C ALA A 66 12.31 5.37 7.19
N VAL A 67 11.45 4.40 7.49
CA VAL A 67 11.59 3.52 8.65
C VAL A 67 12.84 2.66 8.55
N ALA A 68 13.11 2.05 7.39
CA ALA A 68 14.31 1.26 7.18
C ALA A 68 15.58 2.11 7.38
N LEU A 69 15.58 3.33 6.86
CA LEU A 69 16.70 4.26 7.02
C LEU A 69 16.85 4.74 8.47
N ALA A 70 15.75 5.02 9.17
CA ALA A 70 15.74 5.41 10.58
C ALA A 70 16.29 4.28 11.46
N LEU A 71 15.89 3.02 11.21
CA LEU A 71 16.44 1.85 11.88
C LEU A 71 17.93 1.67 11.57
N PHE A 72 18.34 1.90 10.32
CA PHE A 72 19.74 1.83 9.95
C PHE A 72 20.58 2.90 10.66
N ILE A 73 20.09 4.13 10.77
CA ILE A 73 20.73 5.20 11.54
C ILE A 73 20.86 4.81 13.01
N ALA A 74 19.78 4.28 13.61
CA ALA A 74 19.79 3.81 14.99
C ALA A 74 20.84 2.70 15.20
N LEU A 75 20.99 1.80 14.22
CA LEU A 75 22.01 0.75 14.26
C LEU A 75 23.42 1.30 14.08
N VAL A 76 23.65 2.31 13.22
CA VAL A 76 24.99 2.84 12.89
C VAL A 76 25.37 4.05 13.75
N SER A 77 24.66 4.27 14.86
CA SER A 77 24.80 5.43 15.75
C SER A 77 26.17 5.57 16.45
N PHE A 78 27.10 4.65 16.20
CA PHE A 78 28.48 4.71 16.70
C PHE A 78 29.42 5.60 15.87
N SER A 79 29.00 6.09 14.70
CA SER A 79 29.82 6.97 13.84
C SER A 79 29.08 8.25 13.46
N ASN A 80 29.54 9.40 13.98
CA ASN A 80 28.94 10.71 13.72
C ASN A 80 28.90 11.09 12.24
N TYR A 81 29.92 10.68 11.46
CA TYR A 81 30.00 10.99 10.02
C TYR A 81 28.90 10.28 9.21
N LEU A 82 28.57 9.03 9.55
CA LEU A 82 27.52 8.28 8.88
C LEU A 82 26.14 8.82 9.26
N ILE A 83 25.96 9.21 10.53
CA ILE A 83 24.70 9.79 11.02
C ILE A 83 24.35 11.07 10.25
N ASP A 84 25.29 11.96 9.98
CA ASP A 84 25.03 13.21 9.27
C ASP A 84 24.53 12.96 7.83
N ILE A 85 25.13 12.00 7.12
CA ILE A 85 24.75 11.67 5.73
C ILE A 85 23.37 11.01 5.68
N TYR A 86 23.12 10.03 6.54
CA TYR A 86 21.86 9.30 6.53
C TYR A 86 20.71 10.11 7.15
N SER A 87 20.96 10.95 8.15
CA SER A 87 19.95 11.84 8.70
C SER A 87 19.49 12.89 7.68
N ALA A 88 20.41 13.46 6.88
CA ALA A 88 20.04 14.34 5.78
C ALA A 88 19.15 13.63 4.75
N SER A 89 19.45 12.37 4.46
CA SER A 89 18.65 11.53 3.57
C SER A 89 17.26 11.23 4.15
N LEU A 90 17.17 10.95 5.47
CA LEU A 90 15.89 10.75 6.15
C LEU A 90 15.03 12.01 6.09
N VAL A 91 15.63 13.18 6.36
CA VAL A 91 14.94 14.47 6.28
C VAL A 91 14.44 14.74 4.87
N ALA A 92 15.21 14.40 3.84
CA ALA A 92 14.77 14.52 2.45
C ALA A 92 13.53 13.65 2.17
N ILE A 93 13.56 12.37 2.59
CA ILE A 93 12.42 11.46 2.42
C ILE A 93 11.17 11.98 3.16
N LEU A 94 11.34 12.45 4.40
CA LEU A 94 10.24 13.00 5.19
C LEU A 94 9.66 14.28 4.58
N LYS A 95 10.51 15.18 4.07
CA LYS A 95 10.05 16.38 3.35
C LYS A 95 9.30 16.00 2.08
N SER A 96 9.78 15.02 1.33
CA SER A 96 9.07 14.51 0.15
C SER A 96 7.72 13.89 0.55
N LEU A 97 7.63 13.17 1.67
CA LEU A 97 6.39 12.60 2.17
C LEU A 97 5.36 13.70 2.49
N ILE A 98 5.77 14.72 3.24
CA ILE A 98 4.92 15.85 3.62
C ILE A 98 4.50 16.63 2.38
N GLY A 99 5.44 16.98 1.50
CA GLY A 99 5.16 17.74 0.28
C GLY A 99 4.26 16.98 -0.69
N LEU A 100 4.43 15.66 -0.80
CA LEU A 100 3.54 14.82 -1.60
C LEU A 100 2.15 14.73 -0.99
N SER A 101 2.04 14.56 0.33
CA SER A 101 0.75 14.53 1.02
C SER A 101 -0.01 15.86 0.87
N ASP A 102 0.70 16.97 0.98
CA ASP A 102 0.13 18.31 0.81
C ASP A 102 -0.26 18.57 -0.64
N TYR A 103 0.57 18.17 -1.61
CA TYR A 103 0.20 18.26 -3.02
C TYR A 103 -1.06 17.44 -3.34
N LEU A 104 -1.15 16.22 -2.79
CA LEU A 104 -2.26 15.31 -3.03
C LEU A 104 -3.58 15.78 -2.36
N SER A 105 -3.51 16.54 -1.28
CA SER A 105 -4.70 17.06 -0.59
C SER A 105 -5.45 18.13 -1.40
N HIS A 106 -4.74 18.84 -2.29
CA HIS A 106 -5.28 19.94 -3.10
C HIS A 106 -5.83 19.50 -4.48
N LEU A 107 -5.76 18.21 -4.84
CA LEU A 107 -6.20 17.74 -6.15
C LEU A 107 -7.73 17.80 -6.30
N PRO A 108 -8.27 18.48 -7.34
CA PRO A 108 -9.70 18.41 -7.66
C PRO A 108 -10.06 16.98 -8.07
N PHE A 109 -11.25 16.49 -7.69
CA PHE A 109 -11.70 15.09 -7.77
C PHE A 109 -11.06 14.11 -6.77
N ALA A 110 -10.36 14.62 -5.75
CA ALA A 110 -9.84 13.77 -4.66
C ALA A 110 -10.94 13.05 -3.86
N TYR A 111 -12.13 13.63 -3.80
CA TYR A 111 -13.23 13.17 -2.96
C TYR A 111 -14.52 13.04 -3.77
N ILE A 112 -15.20 11.91 -3.58
CA ILE A 112 -16.59 11.73 -3.94
C ILE A 112 -17.41 11.94 -2.66
N ASP A 113 -18.26 12.96 -2.66
CA ASP A 113 -19.18 13.23 -1.56
C ASP A 113 -20.48 12.43 -1.78
N PHE A 114 -20.86 11.67 -0.77
CA PHE A 114 -22.06 10.85 -0.74
C PHE A 114 -23.09 11.37 0.27
N GLY A 115 -22.75 12.40 1.05
CA GLY A 115 -23.56 12.94 2.15
C GLY A 115 -23.69 11.97 3.33
N GLU A 116 -24.62 12.26 4.23
CA GLU A 116 -24.94 11.38 5.37
C GLU A 116 -25.60 10.10 4.86
N MET A 117 -24.85 9.00 4.88
CA MET A 117 -25.38 7.67 4.61
C MET A 117 -25.84 7.00 5.91
N GLY A 118 -27.03 6.42 5.89
CA GLY A 118 -27.55 5.67 7.03
C GLY A 118 -26.88 4.30 7.18
N GLU A 119 -27.01 3.70 8.36
CA GLU A 119 -26.45 2.38 8.71
C GLU A 119 -26.89 1.24 7.77
N TRP A 120 -27.98 1.45 7.01
CA TRP A 120 -28.49 0.51 6.01
C TRP A 120 -27.45 0.14 4.95
N ILE A 121 -26.45 1.00 4.68
CA ILE A 121 -25.41 0.69 3.68
C ILE A 121 -24.61 -0.56 4.05
N PHE A 122 -24.35 -0.81 5.33
CA PHE A 122 -23.60 -1.99 5.78
C PHE A 122 -24.38 -3.28 5.50
N TRP A 123 -25.70 -3.24 5.71
CA TRP A 123 -26.60 -4.37 5.54
C TRP A 123 -26.82 -4.75 4.07
N ILE A 124 -26.60 -3.82 3.14
CA ILE A 124 -26.66 -4.11 1.70
C ILE A 124 -25.27 -4.49 1.17
N TYR A 125 -24.25 -3.73 1.56
CA TYR A 125 -22.93 -3.83 0.99
C TYR A 125 -22.22 -5.15 1.33
N TYR A 126 -22.18 -5.53 2.61
CA TYR A 126 -21.44 -6.72 3.02
C TYR A 126 -22.06 -8.03 2.51
N PRO A 127 -23.40 -8.23 2.56
CA PRO A 127 -24.01 -9.40 1.95
C PRO A 127 -23.80 -9.48 0.44
N LEU A 128 -23.86 -8.34 -0.27
CA LEU A 128 -23.57 -8.28 -1.70
C LEU A 128 -22.10 -8.66 -1.98
N LEU A 129 -21.16 -8.13 -1.20
CA LEU A 129 -19.74 -8.48 -1.31
C LEU A 129 -19.52 -9.98 -1.10
N LEU A 130 -20.12 -10.55 -0.05
CA LEU A 130 -20.04 -11.99 0.23
C LEU A 130 -20.65 -12.83 -0.89
N ALA A 131 -21.78 -12.43 -1.45
CA ALA A 131 -22.40 -13.11 -2.58
C ALA A 131 -21.49 -13.11 -3.81
N VAL A 132 -20.84 -11.98 -4.12
CA VAL A 132 -19.87 -11.87 -5.22
C VAL A 132 -18.64 -12.77 -4.98
N LEU A 133 -18.10 -12.78 -3.76
CA LEU A 133 -16.95 -13.61 -3.40
C LEU A 133 -17.28 -15.11 -3.44
N HIS A 134 -18.51 -15.48 -3.03
CA HIS A 134 -19.00 -16.85 -3.10
C HIS A 134 -19.21 -17.29 -4.56
N PHE A 135 -19.86 -16.48 -5.39
CA PHE A 135 -20.10 -16.80 -6.80
C PHE A 135 -18.80 -16.97 -7.59
N LYS A 136 -17.75 -16.21 -7.26
CA LYS A 136 -16.41 -16.38 -7.85
C LYS A 136 -15.64 -17.60 -7.32
N GLY A 137 -16.21 -18.39 -6.41
CA GLY A 137 -15.53 -19.54 -5.81
C GLY A 137 -14.36 -19.18 -4.89
N ILE A 138 -14.06 -17.88 -4.71
CA ILE A 138 -12.93 -17.38 -3.90
C ILE A 138 -13.09 -17.80 -2.44
N LEU A 139 -14.32 -17.75 -1.92
CA LEU A 139 -14.62 -18.17 -0.54
C LEU A 139 -14.36 -19.68 -0.34
N SER A 140 -14.68 -20.51 -1.34
CA SER A 140 -14.46 -21.95 -1.30
C SER A 140 -12.97 -22.31 -1.36
N TRP A 141 -12.19 -21.58 -2.17
CA TRP A 141 -10.75 -21.73 -2.27
C TRP A 141 -10.03 -21.30 -0.96
N LEU A 142 -10.42 -20.16 -0.38
CA LEU A 142 -9.92 -19.71 0.93
C LEU A 142 -10.19 -20.74 2.04
N GLY A 143 -11.41 -21.30 2.09
CA GLY A 143 -11.76 -22.33 3.07
C GLY A 143 -10.92 -23.60 2.93
N HIS A 144 -10.58 -23.99 1.70
CA HIS A 144 -9.73 -25.15 1.44
C HIS A 144 -8.27 -24.92 1.86
N GLU A 145 -7.71 -23.74 1.55
CA GLU A 145 -6.35 -23.38 1.98
C GLU A 145 -6.24 -23.32 3.51
N ILE A 146 -7.18 -22.68 4.20
CA ILE A 146 -7.18 -22.58 5.67
C ILE A 146 -7.22 -23.98 6.31
N MET A 147 -8.00 -24.92 5.75
CA MET A 147 -8.02 -26.31 6.21
C MET A 147 -6.70 -27.05 6.01
N ILE A 148 -6.00 -26.81 4.89
CA ILE A 148 -4.67 -27.39 4.63
C ILE A 148 -3.66 -26.85 5.65
N TYR A 149 -3.67 -25.53 5.89
CA TYR A 149 -2.78 -24.91 6.88
C TYR A 149 -3.02 -25.44 8.30
N GLN A 150 -4.27 -25.63 8.70
CA GLN A 150 -4.59 -26.23 10.00
C GLN A 150 -4.10 -27.68 10.14
N LYS A 151 -4.22 -28.49 9.08
CA LYS A 151 -3.73 -29.88 9.08
C LYS A 151 -2.21 -30.02 9.01
N GLY A 152 -1.50 -29.02 8.49
CA GLY A 152 -0.03 -29.00 8.48
C GLY A 152 0.60 -28.58 9.81
N LEU A 153 -0.20 -28.06 10.74
CA LEU A 153 0.21 -27.63 12.08
C LEU A 153 -0.13 -28.66 13.19
N SER A 154 -0.86 -29.74 12.85
CA SER A 154 -1.17 -30.88 13.74
C SER A 154 -0.30 -32.08 13.44
#